data_AF-A0A1C6TUX5-F1
#
_entry.id   AF-A0A1C6TUX5-F1
#
_cell.length_a   1.000
_cell.length_b   1.000
_cell.length_c   1.000
_cell.angle_alpha   90.00
_cell.angle_beta   90.00
_cell.angle_gamma   90.00
#
_symmetry.space_group_name_H-M   'P 1'
#
loop_
_entity.id
_entity.type
_entity.pdbx_description
1 polymer ?
#
loop_
_entity_poly.entity_id
_entity_poly.type
_entity_poly.pdbx_seq_one_letter_code
_entity_poly.pdbx_strand_id
1 'polypeptide(L)'
;MTVVRGLREALVLFVIALVVVAASAGIWVAVAGGDFRYRFGVALVVVGTLLGVTSDLTLSRIGMLDARTIFGLAPERESGGGGRVLTGIGVFLFVGLPLVIVGIMLIA
;
A
#
# COMPACT_ATOMS: atom_id res chain seq x y z
N MET A 1 19.80 -5.38 11.11
CA MET A 1 18.84 -6.52 11.05
C MET A 1 17.40 -6.06 10.86
N THR A 2 16.98 -4.95 11.49
CA THR A 2 15.65 -4.33 11.34
C THR A 2 15.33 -3.87 9.91
N VAL A 3 16.27 -3.24 9.20
CA VAL A 3 16.06 -2.76 7.82
C VAL A 3 15.72 -3.91 6.85
N VAL A 4 16.50 -5.00 6.89
CA VAL A 4 16.27 -6.19 6.05
C VAL A 4 14.92 -6.83 6.35
N ARG A 5 14.50 -6.82 7.62
CA ARG A 5 13.18 -7.32 8.03
C ARG A 5 12.04 -6.45 7.48
N GLY A 6 12.17 -5.12 7.54
CA GLY A 6 11.19 -4.20 6.95
C GLY A 6 11.10 -4.35 5.42
N LEU A 7 12.23 -4.50 4.74
CA LEU A 7 12.26 -4.75 3.29
C LEU A 7 11.58 -6.08 2.93
N ARG A 8 11.81 -7.13 3.73
CA ARG A 8 11.15 -8.43 3.54
C ARG A 8 9.63 -8.33 3.73
N GLU A 9 9.18 -7.63 4.77
CA GLU A 9 7.76 -7.41 5.02
C GLU A 9 7.11 -6.66 3.85
N ALA A 10 7.76 -5.61 3.33
CA ALA A 10 7.29 -4.85 2.17
C ALA A 10 7.21 -5.73 0.91
N LEU A 11 8.26 -6.52 0.65
CA LEU A 11 8.32 -7.41 -0.52
C LEU A 11 7.22 -8.48 -0.45
N VAL A 12 6.98 -9.08 0.71
CA VAL A 12 5.89 -10.06 0.90
C VAL A 12 4.53 -9.41 0.64
N LEU A 13 4.28 -8.23 1.20
CA LEU A 13 3.03 -7.48 0.97
C LEU A 13 2.84 -7.13 -0.51
N PHE A 14 3.89 -6.67 -1.17
CA PHE A 14 3.88 -6.35 -2.60
C PHE A 14 3.54 -7.57 -3.46
N VAL A 15 4.16 -8.72 -3.19
CA VAL A 15 3.89 -9.96 -3.92
C VAL A 15 2.44 -10.43 -3.70
N ILE A 16 1.94 -10.38 -2.46
CA ILE A 16 0.55 -10.73 -2.17
C ILE A 16 -0.41 -9.81 -2.92
N ALA A 17 -0.16 -8.49 -2.90
CA ALA A 17 -0.96 -7.52 -3.63
C ALA A 17 -0.98 -7.81 -5.14
N LEU A 18 0.19 -8.10 -5.74
CA LEU A 18 0.29 -8.46 -7.15
C LEU A 18 -0.53 -9.70 -7.50
N VAL A 19 -0.45 -10.76 -6.68
CA VAL A 19 -1.21 -11.99 -6.90
C VAL A 19 -2.71 -11.72 -6.84
N VAL A 20 -3.17 -10.95 -5.85
CA VAL A 20 -4.59 -10.59 -5.71
C VAL A 20 -5.07 -9.75 -6.89
N VAL A 21 -4.28 -8.77 -7.32
CA VAL A 21 -4.62 -7.92 -8.48
C VAL A 21 -4.65 -8.74 -9.77
N ALA A 22 -3.69 -9.64 -9.97
CA ALA A 22 -3.64 -10.51 -11.15
C ALA A 22 -4.85 -11.46 -11.21
N ALA A 23 -5.21 -12.08 -10.07
CA ALA A 23 -6.39 -12.91 -9.97
C ALA A 23 -7.67 -12.11 -10.26
N SER A 24 -7.80 -10.91 -9.69
CA SER A 24 -8.95 -10.03 -9.88
C SER A 24 -9.10 -9.60 -11.35
N ALA A 25 -7.99 -9.21 -11.99
CA ALA A 25 -7.97 -8.86 -13.41
C ALA A 25 -8.30 -10.08 -14.29
N GLY A 26 -7.81 -11.27 -13.93
CA GLY A 26 -8.12 -12.52 -14.62
C GLY A 26 -9.62 -12.86 -14.56
N ILE A 27 -10.23 -12.75 -13.39
CA ILE A 27 -11.68 -12.91 -13.21
C ILE A 27 -12.44 -11.87 -14.03
N TRP A 28 -12.00 -10.61 -14.01
CA TRP A 28 -12.64 -9.55 -14.80
C TRP A 28 -12.63 -9.86 -16.30
N VAL A 29 -11.47 -10.27 -16.83
CA VAL A 29 -11.35 -10.71 -18.24
C VAL A 29 -12.21 -11.93 -18.53
N ALA A 30 -12.25 -12.92 -17.64
CA ALA A 30 -13.06 -14.12 -17.83
C ALA A 30 -14.57 -13.82 -17.90
N VAL A 31 -15.05 -12.83 -17.13
CA VAL A 31 -16.48 -12.47 -17.09
C VAL A 31 -16.88 -11.50 -18.20
N ALA A 32 -16.04 -10.50 -18.50
CA ALA A 32 -16.41 -9.39 -19.38
C ALA A 32 -15.56 -9.30 -20.66
N GLY A 33 -14.78 -10.33 -21.00
CA GLY A 33 -13.91 -10.37 -22.20
C GLY A 33 -12.80 -9.30 -22.18
N GLY A 34 -12.21 -8.95 -23.33
CA GLY A 34 -11.29 -7.81 -23.45
C GLY A 34 -9.82 -8.09 -23.12
N ASP A 35 -8.99 -7.03 -23.16
CA ASP A 35 -7.55 -7.12 -22.98
C ASP A 35 -7.15 -7.20 -21.50
N PHE A 36 -6.39 -8.25 -21.15
CA PHE A 36 -5.87 -8.47 -19.81
C PHE A 36 -4.87 -7.39 -19.42
N ARG A 37 -4.02 -6.92 -20.34
CA ARG A 37 -2.98 -5.93 -20.02
C ARG A 37 -3.62 -4.62 -19.55
N TYR A 38 -4.57 -4.10 -20.31
CA TYR A 38 -5.29 -2.88 -19.93
C TYR A 38 -6.02 -3.03 -18.58
N ARG A 39 -6.78 -4.12 -18.37
CA ARG A 39 -7.55 -4.33 -17.13
C ARG A 39 -6.68 -4.58 -15.91
N PHE A 40 -5.57 -5.29 -16.09
CA PHE A 40 -4.57 -5.48 -15.05
C PHE A 40 -3.92 -4.14 -14.67
N GLY A 41 -3.61 -3.28 -15.65
CA GLY A 41 -3.14 -1.92 -15.41
C GLY A 41 -4.13 -1.09 -14.58
N VAL A 42 -5.42 -1.11 -14.96
CA VAL A 42 -6.48 -0.42 -14.20
C VAL A 42 -6.59 -0.97 -12.77
N ALA A 43 -6.56 -2.29 -12.59
CA ALA A 43 -6.66 -2.91 -11.29
C ALA A 43 -5.45 -2.57 -10.38
N LEU A 44 -4.25 -2.48 -10.95
CA LEU A 44 -3.04 -2.03 -10.24
C LEU A 44 -3.16 -0.59 -9.77
N VAL A 45 -3.66 0.32 -10.61
CA VAL A 45 -3.87 1.72 -10.23
C VAL A 45 -4.90 1.80 -9.11
N VAL A 46 -6.07 1.16 -9.26
CA VAL A 46 -7.15 1.19 -8.26
C VAL A 46 -6.66 0.67 -6.91
N VAL A 47 -6.01 -0.49 -6.89
CA VAL A 47 -5.50 -1.09 -5.64
C VAL A 47 -4.35 -0.27 -5.05
N GLY A 48 -3.43 0.22 -5.89
CA GLY A 48 -2.32 1.08 -5.45
C GLY A 48 -2.83 2.39 -4.82
N THR A 49 -3.85 3.01 -5.41
CA THR A 49 -4.50 4.21 -4.86
C THR A 49 -5.24 3.92 -3.56
N LEU A 50 -6.01 2.83 -3.49
CA LEU A 50 -6.68 2.40 -2.26
C LEU A 50 -5.69 2.15 -1.11
N LEU A 51 -4.57 1.47 -1.41
CA LEU A 51 -3.49 1.27 -0.45
C LEU A 51 -2.85 2.59 -0.01
N GLY A 52 -2.72 3.57 -0.92
CA GLY A 52 -2.21 4.89 -0.57
C GLY A 52 -3.16 5.66 0.36
N VAL A 53 -4.45 5.73 0.03
CA VAL A 53 -5.46 6.42 0.84
C VAL A 53 -5.60 5.76 2.23
N THR A 54 -5.58 4.43 2.30
CA THR A 54 -5.64 3.73 3.60
C THR A 54 -4.36 3.86 4.41
N SER A 55 -3.22 4.09 3.76
CA SER A 55 -1.95 4.38 4.43
C SER A 55 -1.86 5.82 4.95
N ASP A 56 -2.65 6.76 4.42
CA ASP A 56 -2.70 8.17 4.85
C ASP A 56 -3.26 8.35 6.28
N LEU A 57 -4.03 7.39 6.80
CA LEU A 57 -4.45 7.34 8.21
C LEU A 57 -3.25 7.34 9.20
N THR A 58 -2.05 7.02 8.71
CA THR A 58 -0.80 7.11 9.46
C THR A 58 -0.15 8.51 9.39
N LEU A 59 -0.30 9.21 8.26
CA LEU A 59 0.20 10.57 8.04
C LEU A 59 -0.59 11.61 8.85
N SER A 60 -1.93 11.44 8.89
CA SER A 60 -2.82 12.23 9.77
C SER A 60 -2.43 12.12 11.25
N ARG A 61 -1.93 10.95 11.69
CA ARG A 61 -1.46 10.72 13.07
C ARG A 61 -0.16 11.47 13.39
N ILE A 62 0.70 11.71 12.39
CA ILE A 62 1.92 12.51 12.55
C ILE A 62 1.57 14.00 12.71
N GLY A 63 0.55 14.49 12.01
CA GLY A 63 0.02 15.85 12.23
C GLY A 63 -0.55 16.06 13.64
N MET A 64 -1.09 14.99 14.27
CA MET A 64 -1.62 15.05 15.64
C MET A 64 -0.54 14.97 16.74
N LEU A 65 0.71 14.62 16.41
CA LEU A 65 1.81 14.58 17.38
C LEU A 65 2.11 15.98 17.94
N ASP A 66 2.05 17.01 17.09
CA ASP A 66 2.30 18.40 17.48
C ASP A 66 1.18 18.99 18.36
N ALA A 67 -0.07 18.58 18.11
CA ALA A 67 -1.18 18.93 18.99
C ALA A 67 -1.03 18.29 20.38
N ARG A 68 -0.52 17.05 20.46
CA ARG A 68 -0.39 16.32 21.72
C ARG A 68 0.79 16.77 22.58
N THR A 69 1.90 17.17 21.97
CA THR A 69 3.05 17.76 22.68
C THR A 69 2.66 19.07 23.35
N ILE A 70 1.78 19.88 22.72
CA ILE A 70 1.22 21.10 23.32
C ILE A 70 0.37 20.79 24.56
N PHE A 71 -0.37 19.66 24.55
CA PHE A 71 -1.20 19.24 25.69
C PHE A 71 -0.48 18.34 26.71
N GLY A 72 0.85 18.13 26.58
CA GLY A 72 1.62 17.28 27.50
C GLY A 72 1.22 15.80 27.48
N LEU A 73 0.51 15.36 26.44
CA LEU A 73 0.08 13.97 26.29
C LEU A 73 1.24 13.13 25.75
N ALA A 74 1.45 11.96 26.35
CA ALA A 74 2.50 11.04 25.93
C ALA A 74 2.34 10.67 24.43
N PRO A 75 3.45 10.53 23.67
CA PRO A 75 3.39 10.09 22.29
C PRO A 75 2.60 8.78 22.19
N GLU A 76 1.66 8.72 21.24
CA GLU A 76 1.01 7.46 20.91
C GLU A 76 2.11 6.51 20.44
N ARG A 77 2.40 5.45 21.22
CA ARG A 77 3.23 4.37 20.70
C ARG A 77 2.50 3.81 19.49
N GLU A 78 3.23 3.65 18.40
CA GLU A 78 2.75 3.10 17.15
C GLU A 78 2.03 1.78 17.44
N SER A 79 0.70 1.86 17.60
CA SER A 79 -0.15 0.73 17.91
C SER A 79 -0.40 -0.05 16.62
N GLY A 80 0.67 -0.35 15.89
CA GLY A 80 0.71 -1.42 14.92
C GLY A 80 0.86 -2.71 15.71
N GLY A 81 -0.26 -3.37 15.99
CA GLY A 81 -0.25 -4.66 16.68
C GLY A 81 0.81 -5.60 16.10
N GLY A 82 1.78 -5.96 16.95
CA GLY A 82 2.76 -7.03 16.76
C GLY A 82 3.96 -6.71 15.87
N GLY A 83 4.98 -6.04 16.41
CA GLY A 83 6.38 -6.15 15.94
C GLY A 83 6.68 -5.95 14.45
N ARG A 84 5.79 -5.28 13.70
CA ARG A 84 5.97 -4.95 12.29
C ARG A 84 6.86 -3.72 12.17
N VAL A 85 7.87 -3.83 11.31
CA VAL A 85 8.85 -2.75 11.07
C VAL A 85 8.32 -1.80 9.99
N LEU A 86 7.39 -2.28 9.16
CA LEU A 86 6.81 -1.51 8.08
C LEU A 86 5.67 -0.60 8.57
N THR A 87 5.92 0.71 8.61
CA THR A 87 4.92 1.74 8.90
C THR A 87 4.01 1.98 7.68
N GLY A 88 2.89 2.68 7.85
CA GLY A 88 2.00 3.02 6.74
C GLY A 88 2.69 3.84 5.63
N ILE A 89 3.65 4.71 5.99
CA ILE A 89 4.49 5.40 5.00
C ILE A 89 5.31 4.40 4.19
N GLY A 90 5.86 3.37 4.84
CA GLY A 90 6.56 2.28 4.16
C GLY A 90 5.66 1.51 3.18
N VAL A 91 4.41 1.22 3.57
CA VAL A 91 3.44 0.57 2.68
C VAL A 91 3.12 1.44 1.47
N PHE A 92 2.90 2.75 1.66
CA PHE A 92 2.67 3.67 0.55
C PHE A 92 3.86 3.72 -0.42
N LEU A 93 5.07 3.94 0.09
CA LEU A 93 6.27 4.14 -0.74
C LEU A 93 6.73 2.85 -1.44
N PHE A 94 6.66 1.70 -0.75
CA PHE A 94 7.20 0.44 -1.27
C PHE A 94 6.16 -0.45 -1.94
N VAL A 95 4.87 -0.20 -1.73
CA VAL A 95 3.78 -1.00 -2.31
C VAL A 95 2.85 -0.15 -3.16
N GLY A 96 2.19 0.85 -2.57
CA GLY A 96 1.20 1.67 -3.27
C GLY A 96 1.75 2.38 -4.51
N LEU A 97 2.83 3.15 -4.33
CA LEU A 97 3.43 3.95 -5.39
C LEU A 97 3.97 3.09 -6.56
N PRO A 98 4.73 1.99 -6.33
CA PRO A 98 5.12 1.09 -7.41
C PRO A 98 3.94 0.45 -8.15
N LEU A 99 2.88 0.05 -7.45
CA LEU A 99 1.67 -0.51 -8.11
C LEU A 99 1.06 0.51 -9.07
N VAL A 100 0.90 1.76 -8.64
CA VAL A 100 0.33 2.84 -9.47
C VAL A 100 1.21 3.12 -10.69
N ILE A 101 2.53 3.24 -10.51
CA ILE A 101 3.47 3.51 -11.61
C ILE A 101 3.39 2.39 -12.65
N VAL A 102 3.50 1.13 -12.22
CA VAL A 102 3.41 -0.02 -13.13
C VAL A 102 2.05 -0.08 -13.81
N GLY A 103 0.96 0.19 -13.07
CA GLY A 103 -0.38 0.23 -13.63
C GLY A 103 -0.54 1.26 -14.73
N ILE A 104 -0.05 2.49 -14.53
CA ILE A 104 -0.06 3.56 -15.53
C ILE A 104 0.77 3.14 -16.76
N MET A 105 1.95 2.56 -16.58
CA MET A 105 2.79 2.08 -17.68
C MET A 105 2.17 0.95 -18.50
N LEU A 106 1.21 0.21 -17.93
CA LEU A 106 0.49 -0.84 -18.66
C LEU A 106 -0.74 -0.31 -19.40
N ILE A 107 -1.29 0.83 -18.97
CA ILE A 107 -2.42 1.51 -19.59
C ILE A 107 -1.98 2.40 -20.76
N ALA A 108 -0.84 3.08 -20.61
CA ALA A 108 -0.24 3.94 -21.63
C ALA A 108 0.37 3.13 -22.80
#